data_AF-A0A7Y0SCV8-F1
#
_entry.id   AF-A0A7Y0SCV8-F1
#
_cell.length_a   1.000
_cell.length_b   1.000
_cell.length_c   1.000
_cell.angle_alpha   90.00
_cell.angle_beta   90.00
_cell.angle_gamma   90.00
#
_symmetry.space_group_name_H-M   'P 1'
#
loop_
_entity.id
_entity.type
_entity.pdbx_description
1 polymer ?
#
loop_
_entity_poly.entity_id
_entity_poly.type
_entity_poly.pdbx_seq_one_letter_code
_entity_poly.pdbx_strand_id
1 'polypeptide(L)'
;IRPGDLEALTYKADAAMEINEYHWALSICNRVLEVDYTNGPALYQRACAYSRLGIEEQAIEDLERAIEYSPSIRDLLAEERDLELLHGNERFEKLLHLASE
;
A
#
# COMPACT_ATOMS: atom_id res chain seq x y z
N ILE A 1 -1.51 18.28 10.38
CA ILE A 1 -0.40 17.31 10.25
C ILE A 1 0.70 18.04 9.50
N ARG A 2 1.92 18.12 10.05
CA ARG A 2 3.08 18.72 9.37
C ARG A 2 3.68 17.69 8.40
N PRO A 3 4.43 18.09 7.37
CA PRO A 3 5.01 17.13 6.42
C PRO A 3 5.87 16.04 7.07
N GLY A 4 6.69 16.38 8.07
CA GLY A 4 7.46 15.37 8.83
C GLY A 4 6.61 14.45 9.72
N ASP A 5 5.35 14.82 10.00
CA ASP A 5 4.41 13.94 10.68
C ASP A 5 3.88 12.85 9.73
N LEU A 6 3.89 13.07 8.40
CA LEU A 6 3.40 12.09 7.43
C LEU A 6 4.31 10.85 7.40
N GLU A 7 5.62 11.05 7.36
CA GLU A 7 6.60 9.95 7.39
C GLU A 7 6.52 9.15 8.70
N ALA A 8 6.39 9.85 9.84
CA ALA A 8 6.18 9.19 11.12
C ALA A 8 4.86 8.40 11.18
N LEU A 9 3.80 8.89 10.52
CA LEU A 9 2.52 8.17 10.42
C LEU A 9 2.64 6.96 9.48
N THR A 10 3.40 7.02 8.39
CA THR A 10 3.61 5.86 7.52
C THR A 10 4.39 4.76 8.25
N TYR A 11 5.44 5.09 9.02
CA TYR A 11 6.11 4.11 9.89
C TYR A 11 5.18 3.54 10.96
N LYS A 12 4.24 4.35 11.47
CA LYS A 12 3.26 3.87 12.43
C LYS A 12 2.24 2.91 11.81
N ALA A 13 1.84 3.16 10.56
CA ALA A 13 0.98 2.24 9.82
C ALA A 13 1.70 0.90 9.58
N ASP A 14 2.99 0.95 9.24
CA ASP A 14 3.85 -0.23 9.09
C ASP A 14 3.96 -1.04 10.38
N ALA A 15 4.30 -0.40 11.50
CA ALA A 15 4.32 -1.07 12.80
C ALA A 15 2.95 -1.67 13.19
N ALA A 16 1.84 -1.06 12.74
CA ALA A 16 0.50 -1.62 12.94
C ALA A 16 0.25 -2.87 12.07
N MET A 17 0.79 -2.91 10.84
CA MET A 17 0.78 -4.11 9.99
C MET A 17 1.55 -5.26 10.63
N GLU A 18 2.75 -5.00 11.16
CA GLU A 18 3.60 -6.01 11.80
C GLU A 18 2.92 -6.71 13.00
N ILE A 19 2.03 -6.00 13.71
CA ILE A 19 1.24 -6.56 14.82
C ILE A 19 -0.16 -7.03 14.41
N ASN A 20 -0.44 -7.10 13.10
CA ASN A 20 -1.71 -7.53 12.50
C ASN A 20 -2.93 -6.64 12.84
N GLU A 21 -2.71 -5.38 13.21
CA GLU A 21 -3.76 -4.39 13.48
C GLU A 21 -4.17 -3.67 12.18
N TYR A 22 -4.68 -4.42 11.20
CA TYR A 22 -4.91 -3.94 9.83
C TYR A 22 -5.92 -2.78 9.76
N HIS A 23 -7.01 -2.83 10.53
CA HIS A 23 -7.97 -1.71 10.58
C HIS A 23 -7.35 -0.43 11.15
N TRP A 24 -6.39 -0.57 12.07
CA TRP A 24 -5.68 0.58 12.59
C TRP A 24 -4.70 1.15 11.56
N ALA A 25 -3.96 0.28 10.85
CA ALA A 25 -3.12 0.67 9.73
C ALA A 25 -3.94 1.45 8.67
N LEU A 26 -5.12 0.95 8.28
CA LEU A 26 -6.04 1.66 7.38
C LEU A 26 -6.39 3.06 7.90
N SER A 27 -6.75 3.19 9.18
CA SER A 27 -7.10 4.48 9.78
C SER A 27 -5.92 5.46 9.73
N ILE A 28 -4.70 4.98 9.98
CA ILE A 28 -3.50 5.80 9.92
C ILE A 28 -3.22 6.24 8.47
N CYS A 29 -3.23 5.31 7.51
CA CYS A 29 -3.01 5.62 6.10
C CYS A 29 -4.05 6.61 5.57
N ASN A 30 -5.32 6.46 5.94
CA ASN A 30 -6.37 7.40 5.54
C ASN A 30 -6.07 8.82 6.01
N ARG A 31 -5.55 9.00 7.23
CA ARG A 31 -5.16 10.32 7.74
C ARG A 31 -3.97 10.91 7.01
N VAL A 32 -3.03 10.08 6.54
CA VAL A 32 -1.92 10.55 5.68
C VAL A 32 -2.48 11.01 4.34
N LEU A 33 -3.36 10.21 3.74
CA LEU A 33 -3.95 10.46 2.43
C LEU A 33 -4.98 11.60 2.41
N GLU A 34 -5.58 11.94 3.55
CA GLU A 34 -6.38 13.16 3.73
C GLU A 34 -5.54 14.45 3.56
N VAL A 35 -4.24 14.37 3.85
CA VAL A 35 -3.30 15.50 3.78
C VAL A 35 -2.52 15.49 2.47
N ASP A 36 -2.06 14.32 2.06
CA ASP A 36 -1.33 14.08 0.82
C ASP A 36 -1.88 12.82 0.15
N TYR A 37 -2.86 13.01 -0.74
CA TYR A 37 -3.52 11.92 -1.46
C TYR A 37 -2.60 11.21 -2.47
N THR A 38 -1.42 11.80 -2.77
CA THR A 38 -0.41 11.25 -3.68
C THR A 38 0.70 10.52 -2.96
N ASN A 39 0.59 10.35 -1.64
CA ASN A 39 1.62 9.70 -0.84
C ASN A 39 1.73 8.21 -1.17
N GLY A 40 2.69 7.86 -2.04
CA GLY A 40 2.94 6.49 -2.48
C GLY A 40 3.10 5.49 -1.32
N PRO A 41 3.95 5.75 -0.32
CA PRO A 41 4.10 4.85 0.83
C PRO A 41 2.79 4.61 1.60
N ALA A 42 1.97 5.64 1.82
CA ALA A 42 0.69 5.46 2.51
C ALA A 42 -0.33 4.69 1.67
N LEU A 43 -0.36 4.89 0.34
CA LEU A 43 -1.19 4.10 -0.57
C LEU A 43 -0.77 2.62 -0.53
N TYR A 44 0.53 2.35 -0.61
CA TYR A 44 1.09 1.00 -0.51
C TYR A 44 0.72 0.31 0.81
N GLN A 45 0.98 0.95 1.95
CA GLN A 45 0.62 0.38 3.26
C GLN A 45 -0.89 0.16 3.40
N ARG A 46 -1.72 1.04 2.82
CA ARG A 46 -3.17 0.86 2.81
C ARG A 46 -3.59 -0.32 1.94
N ALA A 47 -2.93 -0.54 0.81
CA ALA A 47 -3.15 -1.70 -0.04
C ALA A 47 -2.80 -3.01 0.67
N CYS A 48 -1.65 -3.07 1.38
CA CYS A 48 -1.26 -4.23 2.18
C CYS A 48 -2.32 -4.56 3.24
N ALA A 49 -2.83 -3.53 3.94
CA ALA A 49 -3.91 -3.68 4.91
C ALA A 49 -5.22 -4.18 4.26
N TYR A 50 -5.61 -3.64 3.10
CA TYR A 50 -6.80 -4.10 2.37
C TYR A 50 -6.66 -5.55 1.91
N SER A 51 -5.50 -5.93 1.37
CA SER A 51 -5.19 -7.30 0.97
C SER A 51 -5.37 -8.27 2.15
N ARG A 52 -4.76 -7.97 3.30
CA ARG A 52 -4.89 -8.78 4.53
C ARG A 52 -6.34 -8.89 5.04
N LEU A 53 -7.20 -7.92 4.71
CA LEU A 53 -8.62 -7.94 5.03
C LEU A 53 -9.49 -8.62 3.95
N GLY A 54 -8.90 -9.12 2.87
CA GLY A 54 -9.61 -9.74 1.74
C GLY A 54 -10.33 -8.74 0.84
N ILE A 55 -9.95 -7.47 0.90
CA ILE A 55 -10.55 -6.38 0.12
C ILE A 55 -9.67 -6.15 -1.11
N GLU A 56 -9.71 -7.11 -2.04
CA GLU A 56 -8.76 -7.20 -3.15
C GLU A 56 -8.82 -5.99 -4.11
N GLU A 57 -10.02 -5.56 -4.48
CA GLU A 57 -10.21 -4.50 -5.48
C GLU A 57 -9.59 -3.17 -5.02
N GLN A 58 -9.90 -2.73 -3.81
CA GLN A 58 -9.32 -1.51 -3.24
C GLN A 58 -7.81 -1.63 -3.00
N ALA A 59 -7.30 -2.83 -2.70
CA ALA A 59 -5.87 -3.04 -2.59
C ALA A 59 -5.18 -2.78 -3.93
N ILE A 60 -5.69 -3.36 -5.02
CA ILE A 60 -5.11 -3.20 -6.36
C ILE A 60 -5.20 -1.74 -6.84
N GLU A 61 -6.34 -1.07 -6.63
CA GLU A 61 -6.49 0.36 -6.95
C GLU A 61 -5.51 1.26 -6.20
N ASP A 62 -5.18 0.92 -4.95
CA ASP A 62 -4.16 1.63 -4.17
C ASP A 62 -2.75 1.31 -4.68
N LEU A 63 -2.46 0.06 -5.06
CA LEU A 63 -1.16 -0.31 -5.64
C LEU A 63 -0.88 0.38 -6.97
N GLU A 64 -1.89 0.44 -7.85
CA GLU A 64 -1.80 1.16 -9.13
C GLU A 64 -1.40 2.62 -8.92
N ARG A 65 -2.09 3.31 -8.00
CA ARG A 65 -1.79 4.70 -7.65
C ARG A 65 -0.46 4.86 -6.92
N ALA A 66 -0.12 3.92 -6.04
CA ALA A 66 1.17 3.94 -5.35
C ALA A 66 2.33 3.88 -6.35
N ILE A 67 2.23 3.02 -7.36
CA ILE A 67 3.22 2.93 -8.45
C ILE A 67 3.21 4.18 -9.33
N GLU A 68 2.03 4.76 -9.62
CA GLU A 68 1.93 5.99 -10.41
C GLU A 68 2.69 7.15 -9.74
N TYR A 69 2.53 7.32 -8.43
CA TYR A 69 3.17 8.41 -7.67
C TYR A 69 4.57 8.08 -7.15
N SER A 70 4.90 6.80 -7.00
CA SER A 70 6.20 6.32 -6.50
C SER A 70 6.58 5.01 -7.20
N PRO A 71 7.14 5.08 -8.42
CA PRO A 71 7.41 3.90 -9.24
C PRO A 71 8.30 2.84 -8.58
N SER A 72 9.17 3.23 -7.65
CA SER A 72 10.02 2.31 -6.88
C SER A 72 9.25 1.35 -5.98
N ILE A 73 7.98 1.62 -5.69
CA ILE A 73 7.10 0.70 -4.94
C ILE A 73 6.88 -0.59 -5.71
N ARG A 74 6.95 -0.54 -7.05
CA ARG A 74 6.80 -1.73 -7.89
C ARG A 74 7.80 -2.83 -7.51
N ASP A 75 9.02 -2.45 -7.18
CA ASP A 75 10.10 -3.39 -6.83
C ASP A 75 9.81 -4.13 -5.52
N LEU A 76 8.95 -3.58 -4.66
CA LEU A 76 8.57 -4.18 -3.37
C LEU A 76 7.48 -5.25 -3.52
N LEU A 77 6.63 -5.14 -4.55
CA LEU A 77 5.39 -5.95 -4.63
C LEU A 77 5.64 -7.45 -4.72
N ALA A 78 6.72 -7.86 -5.40
CA ALA A 78 7.01 -9.27 -5.66
C ALA A 78 7.44 -10.03 -4.38
N GLU A 79 7.98 -9.32 -3.39
CA GLU A 79 8.46 -9.89 -2.13
C GLU A 79 7.51 -9.59 -0.96
N GLU A 80 6.45 -8.78 -1.19
CA GLU A 80 5.52 -8.37 -0.15
C GLU A 80 4.52 -9.47 0.19
N ARG A 81 4.70 -10.03 1.38
CA ARG A 81 3.90 -11.14 1.90
C ARG A 81 2.47 -10.73 2.21
N ASP A 82 2.23 -9.45 2.48
CA ASP A 82 0.88 -8.93 2.70
C ASP A 82 0.02 -8.95 1.43
N LEU A 83 0.64 -9.07 0.26
CA LEU A 83 -0.05 -9.12 -1.04
C LEU A 83 -0.26 -10.54 -1.58
N GLU A 84 0.07 -11.57 -0.78
CA GLU A 84 -0.08 -12.98 -1.19
C GLU A 84 -1.50 -13.33 -1.66
N LEU A 85 -2.51 -12.67 -1.09
CA LEU A 85 -3.92 -12.88 -1.43
C LEU A 85 -4.32 -12.28 -2.80
N LEU A 86 -3.51 -11.41 -3.37
CA LEU A 86 -3.76 -10.79 -4.68
C LEU A 86 -3.18 -11.61 -5.84
N HIS A 87 -2.34 -12.61 -5.57
CA HIS A 87 -1.76 -13.45 -6.62
C HIS A 87 -2.83 -14.19 -7.43
N GLY A 88 -2.62 -14.23 -8.75
CA GLY A 88 -3.59 -14.76 -9.70
C GLY A 88 -4.66 -13.75 -10.14
N ASN A 89 -4.73 -12.57 -9.52
CA ASN A 89 -5.53 -11.47 -10.05
C ASN A 89 -4.81 -10.83 -11.26
N GLU A 90 -5.47 -10.81 -12.41
CA GLU A 90 -4.87 -10.34 -13.67
C GLU A 90 -4.31 -8.90 -13.57
N ARG A 91 -4.95 -8.00 -12.82
CA ARG A 91 -4.45 -6.64 -12.64
C ARG A 91 -3.22 -6.60 -11.77
N PHE A 92 -3.20 -7.35 -10.68
CA PHE A 92 -2.03 -7.42 -9.80
C PHE A 92 -0.82 -8.02 -10.53
N GLU A 93 -1.01 -9.11 -11.28
CA GLU A 93 0.07 -9.72 -12.07
C GLU A 93 0.65 -8.74 -13.11
N LYS A 94 -0.20 -7.90 -13.74
CA LYS A 94 0.30 -6.83 -14.63
C LYS A 94 1.21 -5.84 -13.92
N LEU A 95 0.91 -5.48 -12.65
CA LEU A 95 1.75 -4.59 -11.86
C LEU A 95 3.14 -5.17 -11.62
N LEU A 96 3.25 -6.49 -11.46
CA LEU A 96 4.54 -7.20 -11.29
C LEU A 96 5.36 -7.22 -12.60
N HIS A 97 4.70 -7.42 -13.74
CA HIS A 97 5.37 -7.64 -15.03
C HIS A 97 5.70 -6.37 -15.83
N LEU A 98 5.17 -5.20 -15.46
CA LEU A 98 5.44 -3.91 -16.12
C LEU A 98 6.89 -3.41 -15.97
N ALA A 99 7.79 -4.16 -15.35
CA ALA A 99 9.21 -3.81 -15.15
C ALA A 99 10.16 -4.35 -16.25
N SER A 100 9.67 -5.13 -17.22
CA SER A 100 10.51 -5.87 -18.18
C SER A 100 10.40 -5.44 -19.66
N GLU A 101 10.35 -4.13 -19.93
CA GLU A 101 10.59 -3.57 -21.28
C GLU A 101 11.66 -2.48 -21.28
#